data_AF-A0A9D7QM30-F1
#
_entry.id   AF-A0A9D7QM30-F1
#
_cell.length_a   1.000
_cell.length_b   1.000
_cell.length_c   1.000
_cell.angle_alpha   90.00
_cell.angle_beta   90.00
_cell.angle_gamma   90.00
#
_symmetry.space_group_name_H-M   'P 1'
#
loop_
_entity.id
_entity.type
_entity.pdbx_description
1 polymer ?
#
loop_
_entity_poly.entity_id
_entity_poly.type
_entity_poly.pdbx_seq_one_letter_code
_entity_poly.pdbx_strand_id
1 'polypeptide(L)'
;MRRSRCRDRRRLYGEQGRTAQSHQGRLCPGRIRRQQEAAAYSRSELFSGKPIPVVGRFSLAGGNPKAPDTARSVRGMALQFQLRSGAAHQMAMLNTPMFGAASPQTFLDLMRALQPDPATGKPDPRR
;
A
#
# COMPACT_ATOMS: atom_id res chain seq x y z
N MET A 1 18.31 -16.14 -16.39
CA MET A 1 17.76 -14.92 -15.76
C MET A 1 16.23 -15.01 -15.63
N ARG A 2 15.68 -15.41 -14.48
CA ARG A 2 14.22 -15.39 -14.26
C ARG A 2 13.83 -13.99 -13.75
N ARG A 3 13.18 -13.18 -14.60
CA ARG A 3 12.57 -11.91 -14.19
C ARG A 3 11.56 -12.21 -13.07
N SER A 4 11.74 -11.63 -11.89
CA SER A 4 10.75 -11.63 -10.81
C SER A 4 9.50 -10.90 -11.30
N ARG A 5 8.60 -11.60 -11.99
CA ARG A 5 7.38 -10.99 -12.55
C ARG A 5 6.45 -10.63 -11.40
N CYS A 6 6.14 -9.34 -11.28
CA CYS A 6 5.04 -8.90 -10.44
C CYS A 6 3.75 -9.62 -10.84
N ARG A 7 2.95 -10.05 -9.86
CA ARG A 7 1.70 -10.80 -10.07
C ARG A 7 0.52 -10.01 -9.54
N ASP A 8 -0.65 -10.22 -10.15
CA ASP A 8 -1.91 -9.69 -9.63
C ASP A 8 -2.21 -10.28 -8.24
N ARG A 9 -2.64 -9.43 -7.31
CA ARG A 9 -3.07 -9.82 -5.96
C ARG A 9 -4.16 -10.89 -6.00
N ARG A 10 -5.14 -10.78 -6.90
CA ARG A 10 -6.26 -11.74 -6.99
C ARG A 10 -5.79 -13.16 -7.24
N ARG A 11 -4.68 -13.33 -7.98
CA ARG A 11 -4.08 -14.65 -8.24
C ARG A 11 -3.31 -15.23 -7.04
N LEU A 12 -3.01 -14.42 -6.01
CA LEU A 12 -2.19 -14.84 -4.86
C LEU A 12 -2.98 -15.00 -3.57
N TYR A 13 -4.02 -14.19 -3.34
CA TYR A 13 -4.74 -14.13 -2.05
C TYR A 13 -6.28 -14.26 -2.15
N GLY A 14 -6.84 -14.57 -3.33
CA GLY A 14 -8.30 -14.66 -3.53
C GLY A 14 -9.01 -13.30 -3.54
N GLU A 15 -10.35 -13.30 -3.59
CA GLU A 15 -11.15 -12.08 -3.44
C GLU A 15 -11.28 -11.68 -1.97
N GLN A 16 -10.96 -10.43 -1.65
CA GLN A 16 -11.19 -9.82 -0.34
C GLN A 16 -12.42 -8.90 -0.42
N GLY A 17 -13.19 -8.78 0.66
CA GLY A 17 -14.44 -8.00 0.71
C GLY A 17 -14.29 -6.56 0.20
N ARG A 18 -15.31 -6.04 -0.50
CA ARG A 18 -15.31 -4.79 -1.29
C ARG A 18 -15.09 -3.48 -0.51
N THR A 19 -14.80 -3.55 0.79
CA THR A 19 -14.75 -2.40 1.70
C THR A 19 -13.35 -1.85 1.97
N ALA A 20 -12.28 -2.58 1.63
CA ALA A 20 -10.92 -2.06 1.81
C ALA A 20 -10.58 -0.91 0.85
N GLN A 21 -9.91 0.13 1.34
CA GLN A 21 -9.23 1.04 0.44
C GLN A 21 -8.07 0.33 -0.27
N SER A 22 -7.73 0.79 -1.46
CA SER A 22 -6.55 0.30 -2.19
C SER A 22 -6.69 -1.14 -2.69
N HIS A 23 -7.86 -1.51 -3.22
CA HIS A 23 -8.17 -2.86 -3.70
C HIS A 23 -7.34 -3.31 -4.90
N GLN A 24 -7.20 -2.47 -5.91
CA GLN A 24 -6.42 -2.83 -7.08
C GLN A 24 -4.93 -2.83 -6.74
N GLY A 25 -4.18 -3.84 -7.19
CA GLY A 25 -2.74 -3.84 -6.98
C GLY A 25 -1.98 -5.07 -7.46
N ARG A 26 -0.67 -4.90 -7.61
CA ARG A 26 0.28 -5.95 -8.02
C ARG A 26 1.31 -6.20 -6.93
N LEU A 27 1.65 -7.47 -6.68
CA LEU A 27 2.73 -7.87 -5.77
C LEU A 27 4.01 -8.16 -6.54
N CYS A 28 5.12 -7.64 -6.04
CA CYS A 28 6.44 -7.71 -6.64
C CYS A 28 7.45 -8.23 -5.60
N PRO A 29 7.89 -9.49 -5.70
CA PRO A 29 8.97 -9.99 -4.85
C PRO A 29 10.32 -9.42 -5.30
N GLY A 30 11.19 -9.13 -4.33
CA GLY A 30 12.53 -8.61 -4.57
C GLY A 30 13.45 -8.76 -3.37
N ARG A 31 14.63 -8.16 -3.47
CA ARG A 31 15.59 -8.02 -2.37
C ARG A 31 16.07 -6.58 -2.34
N ILE A 32 16.23 -6.04 -1.14
CA ILE A 32 16.80 -4.70 -0.95
C ILE A 32 17.97 -4.76 0.03
N ARG A 33 18.98 -3.93 -0.20
CA ARG A 33 20.07 -3.68 0.75
C ARG A 33 19.95 -2.22 1.19
N ARG A 34 19.83 -1.97 2.50
CA ARG A 34 19.83 -0.60 3.04
C ARG A 34 21.25 -0.21 3.46
N GLN A 35 21.51 1.09 3.46
CA GLN A 35 22.79 1.65 3.89
C GLN A 35 22.98 1.40 5.39
N GLN A 36 24.19 0.97 5.75
CA GLN A 36 24.55 0.66 7.12
C GLN A 36 24.76 1.92 7.98
N GLU A 37 25.06 3.07 7.36
CA GLU A 37 25.20 4.37 8.02
C GLU A 37 23.97 4.75 8.84
N ALA A 38 22.78 4.33 8.40
CA ALA A 38 21.53 4.56 9.11
C ALA A 38 21.42 3.79 10.45
N ALA A 39 22.31 2.83 10.71
CA ALA A 39 22.40 2.15 12.00
C ALA A 39 22.80 3.10 13.14
N ALA A 40 23.43 4.25 12.83
CA ALA A 40 23.68 5.30 13.80
C ALA A 40 22.38 5.95 14.33
N TYR A 41 21.29 5.91 13.54
CA TYR A 41 20.01 6.53 13.88
C TYR A 41 18.92 5.52 14.27
N SER A 42 19.10 4.23 13.98
CA SER A 42 18.10 3.20 14.23
C SER A 42 18.69 1.84 14.56
N ARG A 43 18.10 1.16 15.54
CA ARG A 43 18.42 -0.22 15.92
C ARG A 43 17.73 -1.28 15.05
N SER A 44 17.00 -0.88 14.01
CA SER A 44 16.25 -1.79 13.15
C SER A 44 17.17 -2.71 12.35
N GLU A 45 16.84 -4.01 12.29
CA GLU A 45 17.53 -5.00 11.45
C GLU A 45 17.55 -4.63 9.95
N LEU A 46 16.65 -3.73 9.53
CA LEU A 46 16.61 -3.19 8.18
C LEU A 46 17.94 -2.57 7.75
N PHE A 47 18.69 -1.97 8.68
CA PHE A 47 19.94 -1.26 8.41
C PHE A 47 21.19 -2.12 8.67
N SER A 48 21.04 -3.44 8.72
CA SER A 48 22.15 -4.39 8.91
C SER A 48 23.17 -4.45 7.77
N GLY A 49 22.94 -3.73 6.66
CA GLY A 49 23.80 -3.75 5.47
C GLY A 49 23.69 -5.04 4.63
N LYS A 50 22.86 -6.01 5.04
CA LYS A 50 22.64 -7.28 4.32
C LYS A 50 21.43 -7.20 3.37
N PRO A 51 21.37 -8.00 2.29
CA PRO A 51 20.18 -8.08 1.45
C PRO A 51 19.00 -8.73 2.19
N ILE A 52 17.85 -8.05 2.21
CA ILE A 52 16.62 -8.48 2.89
C ILE A 52 15.56 -8.83 1.83
N PRO A 53 14.93 -10.02 1.88
CA PRO A 53 13.78 -10.34 1.06
C PRO A 53 12.62 -9.38 1.33
N VAL A 54 12.03 -8.85 0.28
CA VAL A 54 10.91 -7.92 0.36
C VAL A 54 9.82 -8.32 -0.62
N VAL A 55 8.57 -8.20 -0.20
CA VAL A 55 7.42 -8.22 -1.10
C VAL A 55 6.82 -6.83 -1.11
N GLY A 56 6.87 -6.19 -2.29
CA GLY A 56 6.22 -4.91 -2.52
C GLY A 56 4.83 -5.09 -3.11
N ARG A 57 3.90 -4.20 -2.80
CA ARG A 57 2.58 -4.10 -3.40
C ARG A 57 2.29 -2.67 -3.82
N PHE A 58 1.98 -2.48 -5.09
CA PHE A 58 1.46 -1.21 -5.60
C PHE A 58 -0.06 -1.24 -5.63
N SER A 59 -0.70 -0.11 -5.35
CA SER A 59 -2.16 -0.02 -5.35
C SER A 59 -2.67 1.37 -5.75
N LEU A 60 -3.92 1.42 -6.20
CA LEU A 60 -4.63 2.67 -6.46
C LEU A 60 -5.60 2.98 -5.31
N ALA A 61 -5.57 4.20 -4.80
CA ALA A 61 -6.49 4.63 -3.76
C ALA A 61 -7.95 4.62 -4.26
N GLY A 62 -8.87 4.37 -3.32
CA GLY A 62 -10.29 4.17 -3.59
C GLY A 62 -10.74 2.72 -3.42
N GLY A 63 -12.04 2.49 -3.63
CA GLY A 63 -12.69 1.19 -3.40
C GLY A 63 -13.00 0.39 -4.67
N ASN A 64 -12.72 0.92 -5.87
CA ASN A 64 -13.08 0.24 -7.13
C ASN A 64 -11.95 -0.71 -7.59
N PRO A 65 -12.15 -2.04 -7.56
CA PRO A 65 -11.14 -3.02 -8.00
C PRO A 65 -10.97 -3.08 -9.52
N LYS A 66 -11.83 -2.39 -10.28
CA LYS A 66 -11.81 -2.31 -11.75
C LYS A 66 -11.35 -0.94 -12.26
N ALA A 67 -10.84 -0.07 -11.39
CA ALA A 67 -10.31 1.22 -11.83
C ALA A 67 -9.17 0.99 -12.85
N PRO A 68 -9.01 1.85 -13.86
CA PRO A 68 -7.85 1.76 -14.75
C PRO A 68 -6.59 2.26 -14.03
N ASP A 69 -5.44 1.63 -14.27
CA ASP A 69 -4.15 2.05 -13.69
C ASP A 69 -3.78 3.52 -14.04
N THR A 70 -4.32 4.03 -15.15
CA THR A 70 -4.16 5.40 -15.64
C THR A 70 -5.02 6.44 -14.91
N ALA A 71 -5.95 6.00 -14.03
CA ALA A 71 -6.82 6.91 -13.29
C ALA A 71 -6.03 7.95 -12.49
N ARG A 72 -6.52 9.20 -12.43
CA ARG A 72 -5.91 10.23 -11.58
C ARG A 72 -6.29 9.98 -10.10
N SER A 73 -5.53 9.13 -9.43
CA SER A 73 -5.72 8.77 -8.01
C SER A 73 -4.37 8.74 -7.27
N VAL A 74 -4.38 8.72 -5.95
CA VAL A 74 -3.16 8.49 -5.16
C VAL A 74 -2.72 7.03 -5.32
N ARG A 75 -1.40 6.78 -5.34
CA ARG A 75 -0.80 5.46 -5.46
C ARG A 75 -0.21 5.04 -4.12
N GLY A 76 -0.65 3.90 -3.61
CA GLY A 76 -0.08 3.27 -2.44
C GLY A 76 1.06 2.31 -2.80
N MET A 77 2.11 2.31 -1.98
CA MET A 77 3.17 1.31 -1.99
C MET A 77 3.28 0.69 -0.59
N ALA A 78 2.92 -0.59 -0.48
CA ALA A 78 3.15 -1.36 0.73
C ALA A 78 4.38 -2.26 0.55
N LEU A 79 5.27 -2.31 1.53
CA LEU A 79 6.44 -3.17 1.54
C LEU A 79 6.39 -4.06 2.78
N GLN A 80 6.63 -5.36 2.61
CA GLN A 80 6.83 -6.29 3.71
C GLN A 80 8.23 -6.90 3.62
N PHE A 81 9.07 -6.61 4.60
CA PHE A 81 10.41 -7.15 4.73
C PHE A 81 10.39 -8.39 5.64
N GLN A 82 11.05 -9.45 5.21
CA GLN A 82 11.27 -10.64 6.03
C GLN A 82 12.61 -10.48 6.74
N LEU A 83 12.57 -10.14 8.03
CA LEU A 83 13.76 -9.93 8.85
C LEU A 83 14.40 -11.27 9.22
N ARG A 84 15.67 -11.23 9.64
CA ARG A 84 16.43 -12.45 9.96
C ARG A 84 15.93 -13.10 11.25
N SER A 85 15.41 -12.31 12.18
CA SER A 85 14.70 -12.79 13.36
C SER A 85 13.41 -13.56 13.06
N GLY A 86 12.95 -13.58 11.80
CA GLY A 86 11.66 -14.15 11.41
C GLY A 86 10.49 -13.17 11.53
N ALA A 87 10.71 -11.99 12.13
CA ALA A 87 9.71 -10.93 12.20
C ALA A 87 9.44 -10.31 10.82
N ALA A 88 8.21 -9.85 10.61
CA ALA A 88 7.84 -9.06 9.44
C ALA A 88 7.89 -7.57 9.78
N HIS A 89 8.61 -6.77 8.99
CA HIS A 89 8.50 -5.31 9.06
C HIS A 89 7.65 -4.82 7.88
N GLN A 90 6.58 -4.09 8.19
CA GLN A 90 5.65 -3.60 7.18
C GLN A 90 5.71 -2.07 7.09
N MET A 91 5.79 -1.56 5.88
CA MET A 91 5.69 -0.13 5.58
C MET A 91 4.52 0.07 4.63
N ALA A 92 3.62 1.00 4.96
CA ALA A 92 2.54 1.44 4.07
C ALA A 92 2.78 2.91 3.73
N MET A 93 3.01 3.19 2.46
CA MET A 93 3.40 4.53 1.96
C MET A 93 2.49 4.96 0.82
N LEU A 94 2.44 6.26 0.58
CA LEU A 94 1.78 6.87 -0.57
C LEU A 94 2.81 7.61 -1.43
N ASN A 95 2.49 7.82 -2.70
CA ASN A 95 3.31 8.68 -3.57
C ASN A 95 3.13 10.18 -3.25
N THR A 96 2.16 10.54 -2.41
CA THR A 96 1.93 11.90 -1.95
C THR A 96 2.54 12.10 -0.57
N PRO A 97 3.14 13.27 -0.29
CA PRO A 97 3.78 13.55 1.00
C PRO A 97 2.77 13.86 2.12
N MET A 98 1.52 14.14 1.76
CA MET A 98 0.44 14.52 2.68
C MET A 98 -0.77 13.60 2.51
N PHE A 99 -1.59 13.54 3.56
CA PHE A 99 -2.84 12.80 3.60
C PHE A 99 -3.99 13.72 4.04
N GLY A 100 -5.19 13.51 3.50
CA GLY A 100 -6.36 14.37 3.73
C GLY A 100 -6.99 14.25 5.12
N ALA A 101 -6.49 13.34 5.96
CA ALA A 101 -6.95 13.14 7.33
C ALA A 101 -5.76 13.14 8.28
N ALA A 102 -5.88 13.85 9.40
CA ALA A 102 -4.81 13.96 10.40
C ALA A 102 -4.97 12.96 11.56
N SER A 103 -6.20 12.47 11.78
CA SER A 103 -6.54 11.55 12.86
C SER A 103 -7.39 10.37 12.36
N PRO A 104 -7.43 9.24 13.09
CA PRO A 104 -8.29 8.11 12.73
C PRO A 104 -9.77 8.48 12.58
N GLN A 105 -10.26 9.40 13.43
CA GLN A 105 -11.64 9.89 13.34
C GLN A 105 -11.87 10.67 12.06
N THR A 106 -11.01 11.65 11.74
CA THR A 106 -11.12 12.41 10.49
C THR A 106 -10.95 11.55 9.24
N PHE A 107 -10.21 10.44 9.34
CA PHE A 107 -10.10 9.47 8.26
C PHE A 107 -11.43 8.73 8.05
N LEU A 108 -12.07 8.28 9.13
CA LEU A 108 -13.40 7.65 9.05
C LEU A 108 -14.43 8.62 8.47
N ASP A 109 -14.41 9.89 8.87
CA ASP A 109 -15.33 10.90 8.35
C ASP A 109 -15.06 11.19 6.87
N LEU A 110 -13.80 11.26 6.46
CA LEU A 110 -13.41 11.33 5.05
C LEU A 110 -13.91 10.09 4.26
N MET A 111 -13.87 8.89 4.85
CA MET A 111 -14.39 7.67 4.20
C MET A 111 -15.89 7.74 3.98
N ARG A 112 -16.63 8.26 4.96
CA ARG A 112 -18.08 8.44 4.89
C ARG A 112 -18.45 9.48 3.83
N ALA A 113 -17.73 10.60 3.78
CA ALA A 113 -17.94 11.65 2.80
C ALA A 113 -17.65 11.18 1.35
N LEU A 114 -16.63 10.33 1.17
CA LEU A 114 -16.27 9.77 -0.15
C LEU A 114 -17.17 8.61 -0.59
N GLN A 115 -18.13 8.19 0.23
CA GLN A 115 -19.03 7.10 -0.13
C GLN A 115 -20.01 7.58 -1.23
N PRO A 116 -20.12 6.85 -2.35
CA PRO A 116 -21.06 7.22 -3.41
C PRO A 116 -22.51 7.23 -2.91
N ASP A 117 -23.27 8.27 -3.24
CA ASP A 117 -24.72 8.29 -3.07
C ASP A 117 -25.34 7.19 -3.96
N PRO A 118 -26.22 6.32 -3.42
CA PRO A 118 -26.91 5.30 -4.21
C PRO A 118 -27.68 5.84 -5.43
N ALA A 119 -28.22 7.06 -5.33
CA ALA A 119 -29.02 7.69 -6.39
C ALA A 119 -28.15 8.28 -7.51
N THR A 120 -26.98 8.85 -7.18
CA THR A 120 -26.15 9.57 -8.15
C THR A 120 -24.87 8.83 -8.55
N GLY A 121 -24.49 7.80 -7.79
CA GLY A 121 -23.24 7.06 -7.95
C GLY A 121 -21.98 7.90 -7.68
N LYS A 122 -22.13 9.12 -7.14
CA LYS A 122 -21.05 10.06 -6.84
C LYS A 122 -21.13 10.51 -5.37
N PRO A 123 -20.00 10.92 -4.75
CA PRO A 123 -20.04 11.57 -3.45
C PRO A 123 -20.87 12.86 -3.48
N ASP A 124 -21.66 13.11 -2.44
CA ASP A 124 -22.38 14.39 -2.27
C ASP A 124 -21.49 15.38 -1.51
N PRO A 125 -21.11 16.53 -2.12
CA PRO A 125 -20.28 17.53 -1.45
C PRO A 125 -20.97 18.25 -0.27
N ARG A 126 -22.28 18.08 -0.08
CA ARG A 126 -23.05 18.74 1.00
C ARG A 126 -23.23 17.86 2.24
N ARG A 127 -22.63 16.68 2.27
CA ARG A 127 -22.73 15.69 3.34
C ARG A 127 -21.42 15.59 4.13
#